data_AF-A0A945FYC6-F1
#
_entry.id   AF-A0A945FYC6-F1
#
_cell.length_a   1.000
_cell.length_b   1.000
_cell.length_c   1.000
_cell.angle_alpha   90.00
_cell.angle_beta   90.00
_cell.angle_gamma   90.00
#
_symmetry.space_group_name_H-M   'P 1'
#
loop_
_entity.id
_entity.type
_entity.pdbx_description
1 polymer ?
#
loop_
_entity_poly.entity_id
_entity_poly.type
_entity_poly.pdbx_seq_one_letter_code
_entity_poly.pdbx_strand_id
1 'polypeptide(L)'
;MASQPLYFQQTVIRSLQLFLPVAVLCISASIVLYQSEVKTIVNKINSDEAHAISMAAHSVERVVQSIIKDLSYLSSQHELIELISENDHHDNNHIKQHNLSNWITFSQINKSYDQIRWLDEHGQERERVNYNNIKPYRVADTKLQNKAKRYYFVSDRRNTSINF
;
A
#
# COMPACT_ATOMS: atom_id res chain seq x y z
N MET A 1 -33.00 -38.00 74.59
CA MET A 1 -32.54 -38.09 73.20
C MET A 1 -32.74 -36.73 72.51
N ALA A 2 -31.89 -35.74 72.78
CA ALA A 2 -32.06 -34.38 72.21
C ALA A 2 -30.75 -33.57 72.09
N SER A 3 -29.58 -34.22 71.97
CA SER A 3 -28.27 -33.56 71.84
C SER A 3 -27.60 -33.75 70.47
N GLN A 4 -28.26 -34.45 69.55
CA GLN A 4 -27.76 -34.76 68.20
C GLN A 4 -27.55 -33.53 67.25
N PRO A 5 -28.33 -32.42 67.30
CA PRO A 5 -28.18 -31.35 66.30
C PRO A 5 -26.95 -30.44 66.49
N LEU A 6 -26.42 -30.34 67.72
CA LEU A 6 -25.32 -29.42 68.05
C LEU A 6 -23.94 -29.91 67.55
N TYR A 7 -23.69 -31.23 67.60
CA TYR A 7 -22.45 -31.83 67.09
C TYR A 7 -22.37 -31.85 65.56
N PHE A 8 -23.51 -32.01 64.89
CA PHE A 8 -23.60 -31.95 63.44
C PHE A 8 -23.22 -30.56 62.91
N GLN A 9 -23.79 -29.49 63.49
CA GLN A 9 -23.47 -28.12 63.09
C GLN A 9 -21.98 -27.77 63.28
N GLN A 10 -21.34 -28.21 64.37
CA GLN A 10 -19.91 -27.96 64.60
C GLN A 10 -19.00 -28.69 63.61
N THR A 11 -19.38 -29.90 63.20
CA THR A 11 -18.62 -30.70 62.22
C THR A 11 -18.74 -30.09 60.82
N VAL A 12 -19.90 -29.57 60.47
CA VAL A 12 -20.16 -28.84 59.21
C VAL A 12 -19.38 -27.52 59.19
N ILE A 13 -19.38 -26.74 60.27
CA ILE A 13 -18.64 -25.46 60.34
C ILE A 13 -17.13 -25.70 60.19
N ARG A 14 -16.56 -26.71 60.86
CA ARG A 14 -15.13 -27.05 60.73
C ARG A 14 -14.74 -27.50 59.33
N SER A 15 -15.57 -28.31 58.68
CA SER A 15 -15.32 -28.74 57.30
C SER A 15 -15.43 -27.57 56.31
N LEU A 16 -16.37 -26.64 56.53
CA LEU A 16 -16.46 -25.38 55.76
C LEU A 16 -15.21 -24.50 55.93
N GLN A 17 -14.72 -24.30 57.16
CA GLN A 17 -13.54 -23.48 57.45
C GLN A 17 -12.27 -24.03 56.78
N LEU A 18 -12.19 -25.34 56.59
CA LEU A 18 -11.04 -25.98 55.93
C LEU A 18 -11.16 -25.94 54.40
N PHE A 19 -12.37 -26.06 53.86
CA PHE A 19 -12.63 -26.05 52.43
C PHE A 19 -12.63 -24.65 51.80
N LEU A 20 -13.13 -23.64 52.53
CA LEU A 20 -13.27 -22.27 52.05
C LEU A 20 -11.94 -21.63 51.58
N PRO A 21 -10.81 -21.69 52.31
CA PRO A 21 -9.55 -21.13 51.84
C PRO A 21 -9.02 -21.84 50.58
N VAL A 22 -9.20 -23.16 50.48
CA VAL A 22 -8.82 -23.93 49.28
C VAL A 22 -9.67 -23.52 48.09
N ALA A 23 -10.99 -23.38 48.28
CA ALA A 23 -11.90 -22.93 47.23
C ALA A 23 -11.54 -21.50 46.76
N VAL A 24 -11.22 -20.59 47.69
CA VAL A 24 -10.77 -19.23 47.36
C VAL A 24 -9.47 -19.23 46.57
N LEU A 25 -8.50 -20.08 46.94
CA LEU A 25 -7.25 -20.24 46.20
C LEU A 25 -7.47 -20.81 44.79
N CYS A 26 -8.36 -21.79 44.64
CA CYS A 26 -8.71 -22.33 43.32
C CYS A 26 -9.37 -21.26 42.45
N ILE A 27 -10.35 -20.52 43.00
CA ILE A 27 -11.03 -19.45 42.28
C ILE A 27 -10.04 -18.35 41.88
N SER A 28 -9.15 -17.93 42.79
CA SER A 28 -8.17 -16.90 42.48
C SER A 28 -7.19 -17.35 41.40
N ALA A 29 -6.70 -18.59 41.46
CA ALA A 29 -5.86 -19.17 40.42
C ALA A 29 -6.60 -19.22 39.06
N SER A 30 -7.87 -19.66 39.05
CA SER A 30 -8.69 -19.68 37.84
C SER A 30 -8.89 -18.29 37.24
N ILE A 31 -9.12 -17.26 38.07
CA ILE A 31 -9.26 -15.88 37.59
C ILE A 31 -7.96 -15.38 36.97
N VAL A 32 -6.81 -15.65 37.59
CA VAL A 32 -5.50 -15.23 37.07
C VAL A 32 -5.20 -15.92 35.73
N LEU A 33 -5.45 -17.23 35.62
CA LEU A 33 -5.27 -17.97 34.38
C LEU A 33 -6.18 -17.43 33.28
N TYR A 34 -7.46 -17.21 33.58
CA TYR A 34 -8.42 -16.64 32.64
C TYR A 34 -8.00 -15.26 32.13
N GLN A 35 -7.55 -14.37 33.01
CA GLN A 35 -7.05 -13.04 32.62
C GLN A 35 -5.80 -13.14 31.74
N SER A 36 -4.90 -14.09 32.04
CA SER A 36 -3.70 -14.34 31.24
C SER A 36 -4.05 -14.83 29.83
N GLU A 37 -5.01 -15.74 29.71
CA GLU A 37 -5.50 -16.23 28.41
C GLU A 37 -6.13 -15.09 27.59
N VAL A 38 -7.04 -14.32 28.18
CA VAL A 38 -7.67 -13.18 27.52
C VAL A 38 -6.62 -12.18 27.04
N LYS A 39 -5.64 -11.84 27.87
CA LYS A 39 -4.55 -10.93 27.50
C LYS A 39 -3.70 -11.48 26.36
N THR A 40 -3.42 -12.78 26.38
CA THR A 40 -2.65 -13.46 25.32
C THR A 40 -3.41 -13.44 24.00
N ILE A 41 -4.71 -13.73 24.02
CA ILE A 41 -5.58 -13.69 22.83
C ILE A 41 -5.63 -12.27 22.25
N VAL A 42 -5.88 -11.26 23.08
CA VAL A 42 -5.94 -9.86 22.65
C VAL A 42 -4.60 -9.41 22.06
N ASN A 43 -3.48 -9.70 22.74
CA ASN A 43 -2.16 -9.34 22.23
C ASN A 43 -1.84 -10.04 20.91
N LYS A 44 -2.25 -11.30 20.76
CA LYS A 44 -2.09 -12.05 19.51
C LYS A 44 -2.89 -11.41 18.38
N ILE A 45 -4.16 -11.09 18.60
CA ILE A 45 -5.01 -10.41 17.61
C ILE A 45 -4.38 -9.08 17.19
N ASN A 46 -3.97 -8.26 18.15
CA ASN A 46 -3.35 -6.95 17.87
C ASN A 46 -2.03 -7.10 17.10
N SER A 47 -1.22 -8.09 17.44
CA SER A 47 0.04 -8.37 16.74
C SER A 47 -0.20 -8.85 15.31
N ASP A 48 -1.18 -9.73 15.12
CA ASP A 48 -1.54 -10.25 13.79
C ASP A 48 -2.11 -9.13 12.91
N GLU A 49 -2.94 -8.25 13.47
CA GLU A 49 -3.46 -7.06 12.78
C GLU A 49 -2.34 -6.08 12.40
N ALA A 50 -1.45 -5.75 13.34
CA ALA A 50 -0.30 -4.88 13.07
C ALA A 50 0.62 -5.47 11.99
N HIS A 51 0.81 -6.79 12.01
CA HIS A 51 1.59 -7.48 10.98
C HIS A 51 0.90 -7.42 9.62
N ALA A 52 -0.42 -7.66 9.56
CA ALA A 52 -1.20 -7.56 8.33
C ALA A 52 -1.14 -6.14 7.73
N ILE A 53 -1.26 -5.10 8.56
CA ILE A 53 -1.12 -3.70 8.14
C ILE A 53 0.29 -3.43 7.60
N SER A 54 1.33 -3.92 8.29
CA SER A 54 2.72 -3.76 7.85
C SER A 54 2.97 -4.44 6.49
N MET A 55 2.47 -5.66 6.30
CA MET A 55 2.56 -6.35 5.01
C MET A 55 1.84 -5.61 3.89
N ALA A 56 0.65 -5.06 4.17
CA ALA A 56 -0.08 -4.24 3.22
C ALA A 56 0.70 -2.97 2.85
N ALA A 57 1.28 -2.28 3.84
CA ALA A 57 2.12 -1.11 3.63
C ALA A 57 3.34 -1.43 2.75
N HIS A 58 4.06 -2.52 3.04
CA HIS A 58 5.18 -2.97 2.20
C HIS A 58 4.75 -3.38 0.80
N SER A 59 3.53 -3.90 0.62
CA SER A 59 2.99 -4.16 -0.71
C SER A 59 2.82 -2.88 -1.52
N VAL A 60 2.22 -1.86 -0.92
CA VAL A 60 2.07 -0.53 -1.54
C VAL A 60 3.44 0.07 -1.85
N GLU A 61 4.38 0.00 -0.91
CA GLU A 61 5.75 0.48 -1.10
C GLU A 61 6.41 -0.18 -2.32
N ARG A 62 6.31 -1.51 -2.45
CA ARG A 62 6.85 -2.23 -3.62
C ARG A 62 6.21 -1.78 -4.92
N VAL A 63 4.91 -1.54 -4.95
CA VAL A 63 4.22 -1.02 -6.14
C VAL A 63 4.75 0.38 -6.49
N VAL A 64 4.86 1.28 -5.51
CA VAL A 64 5.38 2.64 -5.73
C VAL A 64 6.83 2.60 -6.22
N GLN A 65 7.68 1.76 -5.62
CA GLN A 65 9.06 1.57 -6.06
C GLN A 65 9.15 1.02 -7.49
N SER A 66 8.25 0.13 -7.88
CA SER A 66 8.14 -0.34 -9.26
C SER A 66 7.79 0.81 -10.22
N ILE A 67 6.81 1.63 -9.86
CA ILE A 67 6.40 2.80 -10.65
C ILE A 67 7.55 3.80 -10.81
N ILE A 68 8.29 4.06 -9.74
CA ILE A 68 9.46 4.96 -9.79
C ILE A 68 10.51 4.41 -10.75
N LYS A 69 10.84 3.12 -10.66
CA LYS A 69 11.82 2.49 -11.56
C LYS A 69 11.39 2.54 -13.03
N ASP A 70 10.12 2.24 -13.29
CA ASP A 70 9.53 2.31 -14.63
C ASP A 70 9.58 3.74 -15.19
N LEU A 71 9.20 4.73 -14.38
CA LEU A 71 9.26 6.14 -14.76
C LEU A 71 10.71 6.59 -14.99
N SER A 72 11.64 6.21 -14.11
CA SER A 72 13.07 6.51 -14.27
C SER A 72 13.59 5.95 -15.59
N TYR A 73 13.28 4.68 -15.89
CA TYR A 73 13.66 4.04 -17.15
C TYR A 73 13.12 4.81 -18.36
N LEU A 74 11.83 5.12 -18.39
CA LEU A 74 11.20 5.87 -19.49
C LEU A 74 11.79 7.28 -19.63
N SER A 75 12.06 7.96 -18.51
CA SER A 75 12.63 9.32 -18.52
C SER A 75 14.10 9.37 -18.93
N SER A 76 14.84 8.27 -18.73
CA SER A 76 16.26 8.16 -19.08
C SER A 76 16.52 7.62 -20.48
N GLN A 77 15.49 7.39 -21.29
CA GLN A 77 15.64 6.93 -22.67
C GLN A 77 16.36 7.98 -23.50
N HIS A 78 17.42 7.56 -24.20
CA HIS A 78 18.25 8.46 -24.99
C HIS A 78 17.43 9.20 -26.04
N GLU A 79 16.51 8.50 -26.70
CA GLU A 79 15.63 9.04 -27.74
C GLU A 79 14.71 10.13 -27.19
N LEU A 80 14.18 9.97 -25.98
CA LEU A 80 13.35 10.99 -25.34
C LEU A 80 14.19 12.23 -25.00
N ILE A 81 15.40 12.03 -24.46
CA ILE A 81 16.31 13.13 -24.13
C ILE A 81 16.71 13.90 -25.40
N GLU A 82 17.05 13.19 -26.47
CA GLU A 82 17.40 13.75 -27.78
C GLU A 82 16.25 14.58 -28.35
N LEU A 83 15.01 14.06 -28.32
CA LEU A 83 13.79 14.78 -28.73
C LEU A 83 13.50 16.05 -27.90
N ILE A 84 13.92 16.08 -26.63
CA ILE A 84 13.77 17.26 -25.77
C ILE A 84 14.89 18.27 -26.04
N SER A 85 16.13 17.81 -26.26
CA SER A 85 17.31 18.67 -26.42
C SER A 85 17.41 19.32 -27.80
N GLU A 86 16.98 18.61 -28.84
CA GLU A 86 16.99 19.12 -30.21
C GLU A 86 15.64 19.77 -30.50
N ASN A 87 15.59 21.08 -30.30
CA ASN A 87 14.39 21.89 -30.48
C ASN A 87 13.83 21.78 -31.92
N ASP A 88 12.84 20.91 -32.12
CA ASP A 88 11.91 20.82 -33.27
C ASP A 88 12.54 21.03 -34.67
N HIS A 89 13.81 20.63 -34.87
CA HIS A 89 14.42 20.62 -36.18
C HIS A 89 13.80 19.49 -37.01
N HIS A 90 13.45 19.82 -38.25
CA HIS A 90 12.45 19.17 -39.11
C HIS A 90 12.69 17.69 -39.50
N ASP A 91 13.69 17.02 -38.93
CA ASP A 91 14.13 15.67 -39.33
C ASP A 91 14.15 14.62 -38.19
N ASN A 92 13.63 14.94 -37.01
CA ASN A 92 13.63 14.00 -35.87
C ASN A 92 12.50 12.96 -35.91
N ASN A 93 11.84 12.81 -37.06
CA ASN A 93 10.75 11.85 -37.26
C ASN A 93 11.20 10.40 -37.04
N HIS A 94 12.46 10.07 -37.33
CA HIS A 94 13.01 8.73 -37.09
C HIS A 94 13.14 8.45 -35.58
N ILE A 95 13.73 9.39 -34.83
CA ILE A 95 13.91 9.28 -33.37
C ILE A 95 12.54 9.20 -32.67
N LYS A 96 11.59 10.05 -33.09
CA LYS A 96 10.20 10.05 -32.61
C LYS A 96 9.56 8.67 -32.80
N GLN A 97 9.66 8.10 -34.00
CA GLN A 97 9.11 6.77 -34.29
C GLN A 97 9.78 5.67 -33.46
N HIS A 98 11.10 5.76 -33.27
CA HIS A 98 11.83 4.80 -32.44
C HIS A 98 11.38 4.86 -30.98
N ASN A 99 11.31 6.05 -30.39
CA ASN A 99 10.80 6.27 -29.03
C ASN A 99 9.38 5.70 -28.85
N LEU A 100 8.48 6.01 -29.78
CA LEU A 100 7.11 5.49 -29.77
C LEU A 100 7.06 3.96 -29.85
N SER A 101 7.95 3.34 -30.64
CA SER A 101 8.04 1.88 -30.73
C SER A 101 8.53 1.26 -29.42
N ASN A 102 9.48 1.91 -28.73
CA ASN A 102 9.97 1.51 -27.42
C ASN A 102 8.85 1.59 -26.38
N TRP A 103 8.06 2.67 -26.39
CA TRP A 103 6.93 2.84 -25.47
C TRP A 103 5.80 1.85 -25.72
N ILE A 104 5.51 1.53 -26.98
CA ILE A 104 4.55 0.47 -27.34
C ILE A 104 5.05 -0.88 -26.81
N THR A 105 6.33 -1.19 -27.02
CA THR A 105 6.94 -2.44 -26.53
C THR A 105 6.92 -2.50 -25.00
N PHE A 106 7.30 -1.41 -24.34
CA PHE A 106 7.24 -1.28 -22.89
C PHE A 106 5.82 -1.50 -22.37
N SER A 107 4.81 -0.86 -22.97
CA SER A 107 3.40 -1.01 -22.57
C SER A 107 2.85 -2.42 -22.85
N GLN A 108 3.36 -3.11 -23.88
CA GLN A 108 2.98 -4.49 -24.18
C GLN A 108 3.52 -5.47 -23.11
N ILE A 109 4.74 -5.24 -22.63
CA ILE A 109 5.40 -6.04 -21.59
C ILE A 109 4.82 -5.67 -20.22
N ASN A 110 4.77 -4.38 -19.92
CA ASN A 110 4.29 -3.79 -18.68
C ASN A 110 2.86 -3.28 -18.85
N LYS A 111 1.91 -4.20 -18.65
CA LYS A 111 0.46 -3.99 -18.79
C LYS A 111 -0.18 -3.23 -17.62
N SER A 112 0.64 -2.71 -16.72
CA SER A 112 0.19 -2.03 -15.50
C SER A 112 -0.32 -0.60 -15.78
N TYR A 113 0.00 -0.04 -16.95
CA TYR A 113 -0.31 1.33 -17.31
C TYR A 113 -1.29 1.39 -18.47
N ASP A 114 -2.42 2.06 -18.26
CA ASP A 114 -3.36 2.38 -19.33
C ASP A 114 -2.78 3.39 -20.32
N GLN A 115 -1.88 4.28 -19.88
CA GLN A 115 -1.36 5.38 -20.67
C GLN A 115 0.07 5.77 -20.27
N ILE A 116 0.89 6.05 -21.27
CA ILE A 116 2.22 6.67 -21.14
C ILE A 116 2.17 7.96 -21.95
N ARG A 117 2.58 9.09 -21.36
CA ARG A 117 2.52 10.39 -22.02
C ARG A 117 3.70 11.28 -21.64
N TRP A 118 4.17 12.05 -22.62
CA TRP A 118 5.07 13.17 -22.38
C TRP A 118 4.29 14.49 -22.57
N LEU A 119 4.41 15.35 -21.56
CA LEU A 119 3.89 16.71 -21.56
C LEU A 119 5.05 17.69 -21.68
N ASP A 120 4.92 18.72 -22.49
CA ASP A 120 5.86 19.83 -22.53
C ASP A 120 5.67 20.79 -21.33
N GLU A 121 6.52 21.80 -21.25
CA GLU A 121 6.51 22.84 -20.22
C GLU A 121 5.24 23.70 -20.20
N HIS A 122 4.40 23.61 -21.24
CA HIS A 122 3.09 24.25 -21.33
C HIS A 122 1.94 23.27 -21.03
N GLY A 123 2.25 22.02 -20.69
CA GLY A 123 1.29 20.97 -20.38
C GLY A 123 0.61 20.39 -21.63
N GLN A 124 1.13 20.65 -22.82
CA GLN A 124 0.64 20.07 -24.06
C GLN A 124 1.25 18.67 -24.24
N GLU A 125 0.41 17.70 -24.57
CA GLU A 125 0.86 16.36 -24.91
C GLU A 125 1.67 16.41 -26.22
N ARG A 126 2.90 15.89 -26.17
CA ARG A 126 3.81 15.74 -27.33
C ARG A 126 3.81 14.31 -27.87
N GLU A 127 3.72 13.34 -26.97
CA GLU A 127 3.59 11.92 -27.29
C GLU A 127 2.64 11.20 -26.32
N ARG A 128 1.94 10.18 -26.84
CA ARG A 128 1.04 9.37 -26.04
C ARG A 128 0.86 7.96 -26.62
N VAL A 129 1.04 6.97 -25.76
CA VAL A 129 0.70 5.57 -25.99
C VAL A 129 -0.41 5.20 -25.01
N ASN A 130 -1.46 4.54 -25.51
CA ASN A 130 -2.52 3.97 -24.69
C ASN A 130 -2.47 2.44 -24.75
N TYR A 131 -2.83 1.80 -23.66
CA TYR A 131 -3.12 0.37 -23.55
C TYR A 131 -4.62 0.18 -23.32
N ASN A 132 -5.27 -0.66 -24.12
CA ASN A 132 -6.71 -0.94 -24.02
C ASN A 132 -7.01 -2.35 -23.50
N ASN A 133 -6.15 -2.92 -22.65
CA ASN A 133 -6.20 -4.30 -22.16
C ASN A 133 -5.95 -5.39 -23.21
N ILE A 134 -5.80 -5.04 -24.49
CA ILE A 134 -5.52 -5.98 -25.58
C ILE A 134 -4.17 -5.66 -26.21
N LYS A 135 -3.99 -4.43 -26.67
CA LYS A 135 -2.75 -3.99 -27.31
C LYS A 135 -2.45 -2.51 -27.05
N PRO A 136 -1.18 -2.13 -26.92
CA PRO A 136 -0.78 -0.75 -26.92
C PRO A 136 -0.87 -0.16 -28.32
N TYR A 137 -1.20 1.13 -28.39
CA TYR A 137 -1.25 1.88 -29.63
C TYR A 137 -0.87 3.35 -29.41
N ARG A 138 -0.21 3.92 -30.42
CA ARG A 138 0.07 5.36 -30.48
C ARG A 138 -1.22 6.15 -30.69
N VAL A 139 -1.37 7.25 -29.96
CA VAL A 139 -2.43 8.24 -30.20
C VAL A 139 -1.97 9.23 -31.27
N ALA A 140 -2.84 9.50 -32.25
CA ALA A 140 -2.57 10.45 -33.33
C ALA A 140 -2.34 11.87 -32.79
N ASP A 141 -1.45 12.63 -33.44
CA ASP A 141 -1.05 13.97 -32.99
C ASP A 141 -2.26 14.93 -32.87
N THR A 142 -3.27 14.79 -33.75
CA THR A 142 -4.53 15.56 -33.70
C THR A 142 -5.42 15.27 -32.48
N LYS A 143 -5.16 14.18 -31.76
CA LYS A 143 -5.90 13.78 -30.55
C LYS A 143 -5.11 14.05 -29.26
N LEU A 144 -3.90 14.61 -29.36
CA LEU A 144 -3.12 15.03 -28.21
C LEU A 144 -3.76 16.25 -27.56
N GLN A 145 -3.86 16.23 -26.24
CA GLN A 145 -4.62 17.22 -25.48
C GLN A 145 -3.70 18.12 -24.65
N ASN A 146 -4.11 19.36 -24.44
CA ASN A 146 -3.50 20.22 -23.43
C ASN A 146 -4.05 19.87 -22.03
N LYS A 147 -3.15 19.64 -21.08
CA LYS A 147 -3.41 19.24 -19.70
C LYS A 147 -2.97 20.28 -18.67
N ALA A 148 -2.64 21.51 -19.08
CA ALA A 148 -2.18 22.57 -18.19
C ALA A 148 -3.10 22.84 -16.99
N LYS A 149 -4.42 22.60 -17.15
CA LYS A 149 -5.42 22.80 -16.10
C LYS A 149 -5.57 21.63 -15.12
N ARG A 150 -4.88 20.50 -15.33
CA ARG A 150 -5.00 19.33 -14.45
C ARG A 150 -4.22 19.53 -13.15
N TYR A 151 -4.76 19.02 -12.04
CA TYR A 151 -4.20 19.25 -10.70
C TYR A 151 -2.71 18.87 -10.60
N TYR A 152 -2.30 17.76 -11.20
CA TYR A 152 -0.90 17.30 -11.17
C TYR A 152 0.07 18.24 -11.89
N PHE A 153 -0.39 18.98 -12.91
CA PHE A 153 0.44 19.97 -13.61
C PHE A 153 0.47 21.31 -12.88
N VAL A 154 -0.66 21.71 -12.27
CA VAL A 154 -0.77 22.97 -11.52
C VAL A 154 -0.06 22.89 -10.17
N SER A 155 -0.09 21.73 -9.50
CA SER A 155 0.58 21.54 -8.20
C SER A 155 2.11 21.53 -8.34
N ASP A 156 2.63 20.95 -9.41
CA ASP A 156 4.08 20.88 -9.68
C ASP A 156 4.71 22.28 -9.83
N ARG A 157 4.07 23.18 -10.61
CA ARG A 157 4.54 24.58 -10.76
C ARG A 157 4.48 25.41 -9.48
N ARG A 158 3.71 24.98 -8.46
CA ARG A 158 3.62 25.66 -7.17
C ARG A 158 4.65 25.17 -6.15
N ASN A 159 5.33 24.05 -6.39
CA ASN A 159 6.17 23.38 -5.40
C ASN A 159 7.67 23.37 -5.75
N THR A 160 8.09 24.00 -6.86
CA THR A 160 9.51 24.17 -7.27
C THR A 160 10.31 25.15 -6.39
N SER A 161 9.82 25.48 -5.19
CA SER A 161 10.56 26.26 -4.17
C SER A 161 11.26 25.39 -3.12
N ILE A 162 11.20 24.06 -3.22
CA ILE A 162 11.92 23.18 -2.31
C ILE A 162 13.25 22.79 -2.95
N ASN A 163 14.30 23.52 -2.55
CA ASN A 163 15.68 23.20 -2.85
C ASN A 163 16.01 21.78 -2.36
N PHE A 164 16.56 20.96 -3.24
CA PHE A 164 17.36 19.80 -2.84
C PHE A 164 18.79 20.25 -2.52
#